data_AF-A0A924P4M1-F1
#
_entry.id   AF-A0A924P4M1-F1
#
_cell.length_a   1.000
_cell.length_b   1.000
_cell.length_c   1.000
_cell.angle_alpha   90.00
_cell.angle_beta   90.00
_cell.angle_gamma   90.00
#
_symmetry.space_group_name_H-M   'P 1'
#
loop_
_entity.id
_entity.type
_entity.pdbx_description
1 polymer ?
#
loop_
_entity_poly.entity_id
_entity_poly.type
_entity_poly.pdbx_seq_one_letter_code
_entity_poly.pdbx_strand_id
1 'polypeptide(L)' 'MVDNTKARSLADPWIIAHAKNEKATIISKEEKVTALNSPKIKIPNVCDYMCICRINDFDLIHQLDIKFSCSIK' A
#
# COMPACT_ATOMS: atom_id res chain seq x y z
N MET A 1 -2.82 -17.51 -0.37
CA MET A 1 -2.57 -18.50 -1.42
C MET A 1 -1.88 -17.78 -2.57
N VAL A 2 -0.64 -18.15 -2.88
CA VAL A 2 0.16 -17.56 -3.97
C VAL A 2 -0.14 -18.36 -5.24
N ASP A 3 -0.64 -17.69 -6.28
CA ASP A 3 -0.81 -18.31 -7.60
C ASP A 3 0.55 -18.51 -8.27
N ASN A 4 0.99 -19.75 -8.31
CA ASN A 4 2.30 -20.16 -8.80
C ASN A 4 2.42 -20.15 -10.34
N THR A 5 1.34 -19.77 -11.05
CA THR A 5 1.23 -19.89 -12.51
C THR A 5 1.64 -18.61 -13.26
N LYS A 6 1.83 -17.46 -12.59
CA LYS A 6 2.14 -16.18 -13.26
C LYS A 6 3.16 -15.26 -12.56
N ALA A 7 3.94 -15.75 -11.60
CA ALA A 7 4.96 -14.96 -10.88
C ALA A 7 4.48 -13.55 -10.44
N ARG A 8 3.18 -13.40 -10.18
CA ARG A 8 2.55 -12.17 -9.71
C ARG A 8 1.79 -12.53 -8.46
N SER A 9 2.31 -12.10 -7.33
CA SER A 9 1.61 -12.17 -6.06
C SER A 9 0.31 -11.38 -6.17
N LEU A 10 -0.81 -11.97 -5.75
CA LEU A 10 -2.10 -11.29 -5.57
C LEU A 10 -1.97 -10.35 -4.36
N ALA A 11 -1.48 -9.13 -4.59
CA ALA A 11 -0.87 -8.29 -3.56
C ALA A 11 0.30 -9.02 -2.84
N ASP A 12 1.24 -8.31 -2.23
CA ASP A 12 2.38 -8.97 -1.56
C ASP A 12 1.98 -9.48 -0.16
N PRO A 13 1.78 -10.81 0.03
CA PRO A 13 1.22 -11.33 1.27
C PRO A 13 2.17 -11.16 2.45
N TRP A 14 3.49 -11.16 2.21
CA TRP A 14 4.48 -10.98 3.28
C TRP A 14 4.45 -9.58 3.87
N ILE A 15 4.36 -8.53 3.04
CA ILE A 15 4.27 -7.14 3.50
C ILE A 15 3.00 -6.95 4.34
N ILE A 16 1.88 -7.52 3.89
CA ILE A 16 0.60 -7.45 4.60
C ILE A 16 0.67 -8.19 5.93
N ALA A 17 1.23 -9.41 5.94
CA ALA A 17 1.39 -10.19 7.15
C ALA A 17 2.32 -9.50 8.16
N HIS A 18 3.44 -8.95 7.69
CA HIS A 18 4.40 -8.25 8.52
C HIS A 18 3.78 -6.98 9.13
N ALA A 19 3.11 -6.15 8.31
CA ALA A 19 2.44 -4.95 8.80
C ALA A 19 1.34 -5.27 9.83
N LYS A 20 0.59 -6.35 9.62
CA LYS A 20 -0.41 -6.81 10.58
C LYS A 20 0.21 -7.28 11.91
N ASN A 21 1.33 -8.00 11.85
CA ASN A 21 2.05 -8.47 13.04
C ASN A 21 2.63 -7.30 13.86
N GLU A 22 3.27 -6.36 13.18
CA GLU A 22 3.91 -5.19 13.80
C GLU A 22 2.93 -4.06 14.12
N LYS A 23 1.64 -4.20 13.74
CA LYS A 23 0.64 -3.12 13.78
C LYS A 23 1.15 -1.85 13.06
N ALA A 24 1.89 -2.03 11.97
CA ALA A 24 2.49 -0.97 11.18
C ALA A 24 1.53 -0.47 10.08
N THR A 25 1.78 0.76 9.61
CA THR A 25 1.06 1.35 8.48
C THR A 25 1.79 1.05 7.18
N ILE A 26 1.05 0.59 6.16
CA ILE A 26 1.62 0.32 4.83
C ILE A 26 1.62 1.61 4.00
N ILE A 27 2.78 1.99 3.49
CA ILE A 27 2.91 3.09 2.53
C ILE A 27 3.07 2.49 1.13
N SER A 28 2.15 2.81 0.22
CA SER A 28 2.20 2.31 -1.16
C SER A 28 1.61 3.33 -2.13
N LYS A 29 2.25 3.43 -3.32
CA LYS A 29 1.77 4.24 -4.47
C LYS A 29 0.72 3.52 -5.31
N GLU A 30 0.34 2.30 -4.94
CA GLU A 30 -0.69 1.58 -5.67
C GLU A 30 -2.06 2.20 -5.49
N GLU A 31 -2.70 2.55 -6.60
CA GLU A 31 -4.08 3.01 -6.57
C GLU A 31 -5.06 1.85 -6.38
N LYS A 32 -6.08 2.10 -5.55
CA LYS A 32 -7.21 1.18 -5.37
C LYS A 32 -7.88 0.91 -6.70
N VAL A 33 -8.13 -0.36 -6.98
CA VAL A 33 -8.90 -0.74 -8.17
C VAL A 33 -10.37 -0.57 -7.85
N THR A 34 -10.98 0.50 -8.36
CA THR A 34 -12.40 0.84 -8.16
C THR A 34 -13.33 0.18 -9.18
N ALA A 35 -12.77 -0.42 -10.24
CA ALA A 35 -13.55 -1.14 -11.24
C ALA A 35 -14.10 -2.45 -10.64
N LEU A 36 -15.43 -2.52 -10.51
CA LEU A 36 -16.19 -3.67 -9.99
C LEU A 36 -15.85 -5.02 -10.65
N ASN A 37 -15.34 -5.00 -11.89
CA ASN A 37 -15.04 -6.21 -12.68
C ASN A 37 -13.55 -6.47 -12.90
N SER A 38 -12.64 -5.82 -12.16
CA SER A 38 -11.22 -6.07 -12.34
C SER A 38 -10.78 -7.32 -11.58
N PRO A 39 -10.18 -8.33 -12.23
CA PRO A 39 -9.66 -9.52 -11.56
C PRO A 39 -8.38 -9.25 -10.75
N LYS A 40 -7.89 -8.00 -10.72
CA LYS A 40 -6.63 -7.64 -10.05
C LYS A 40 -6.88 -7.23 -8.61
N ILE A 41 -6.45 -8.08 -7.69
CA ILE A 41 -6.35 -7.76 -6.26
C ILE A 41 -5.02 -7.04 -6.04
N LYS A 42 -5.09 -5.79 -5.56
CA LYS A 42 -3.93 -4.97 -5.18
C LYS A 42 -3.83 -4.82 -3.66
N ILE A 43 -2.68 -4.34 -3.18
CA ILE A 43 -2.42 -4.08 -1.76
C ILE A 43 -3.54 -3.23 -1.11
N PRO A 44 -4.06 -2.13 -1.69
CA PRO A 44 -5.13 -1.34 -1.08
C PRO A 44 -6.41 -2.12 -0.81
N ASN A 45 -6.79 -3.04 -1.70
CA ASN A 45 -8.00 -3.83 -1.54
C ASN A 45 -7.90 -4.78 -0.35
N VAL A 46 -6.72 -5.37 -0.13
CA VAL A 46 -6.48 -6.28 0.99
C VAL A 46 -6.34 -5.50 2.30
N CYS A 47 -5.69 -4.34 2.28
CA CYS A 47 -5.57 -3.49 3.47
C CYS A 47 -6.93 -3.01 3.97
N ASP A 48 -7.81 -2.57 3.05
CA ASP A 48 -9.17 -2.14 3.38
C ASP A 48 -9.98 -3.30 4.00
N TYR A 49 -9.89 -4.51 3.43
CA TYR A 49 -10.57 -5.70 3.96
C TYR A 49 -10.02 -6.17 5.30
N MET A 50 -8.71 -6.07 5.51
CA MET A 50 -8.01 -6.52 6.72
C MET A 50 -7.96 -5.42 7.81
N CYS A 51 -8.57 -4.26 7.56
CA CYS A 51 -8.51 -3.08 8.42
C CYS A 51 -7.07 -2.66 8.80
N ILE A 52 -6.14 -2.74 7.86
CA ILE A 52 -4.74 -2.32 8.04
C ILE A 52 -4.60 -0.87 7.58
N CYS A 53 -3.98 -0.03 8.41
CA CYS A 53 -3.71 1.35 8.06
C CYS A 53 -2.85 1.44 6.79
N ARG A 54 -3.30 2.23 5.82
CA ARG A 54 -2.60 2.48 4.57
C ARG A 54 -2.61 3.96 4.25
N ILE A 55 -1.46 4.51 3.87
CA ILE A 55 -1.30 5.91 3.47
C ILE A 55 -0.48 6.02 2.17
N ASN A 56 -0.54 7.16 1.51
CA ASN A 56 0.34 7.47 0.38
C ASN A 56 1.67 8.07 0.85
N ASP A 57 2.65 8.20 -0.04
CA ASP A 57 3.92 8.88 0.27
C ASP A 57 3.73 10.36 0.60
N PHE A 58 2.80 11.04 -0.08
CA PHE A 58 2.43 12.41 0.27
C PHE A 58 1.79 12.51 1.66
N ASP A 59 0.89 11.58 2.01
CA ASP A 59 0.28 11.53 3.34
C ASP A 59 1.35 11.32 4.42
N LEU A 60 2.36 10.49 4.15
CA LEU A 60 3.50 10.30 5.04
C LEU A 60 4.30 11.60 5.23
N ILE A 61 4.62 12.30 4.13
CA ILE A 61 5.32 13.59 4.18
C ILE A 61 4.52 14.60 5.03
N HIS A 62 3.20 14.65 4.86
CA HIS A 62 2.32 15.50 5.64
C HIS A 62 2.26 15.09 7.12
N GLN A 63 2.20 13.79 7.44
CA GLN A 63 2.22 13.29 8.82
C GLN A 63 3.54 13.57 9.53
N LEU A 64 4.65 13.56 8.80
CA LEU A 64 5.99 13.83 9.33
C LEU A 64 6.35 15.33 9.35
N ASP A 65 5.46 16.21 8.89
CA ASP A 65 5.69 17.66 8.71
C ASP A 65 6.99 17.99 7.95
N ILE A 66 7.34 17.18 6.95
CA ILE A 66 8.56 17.39 6.16
C ILE A 66 8.36 18.59 5.23
N LYS A 67 9.20 19.62 5.39
CA LYS A 67 9.18 20.85 4.58
C LYS A 67 10.38 20.87 3.65
N PHE A 68 10.10 20.95 2.35
CA PHE A 68 11.14 21.11 1.34
C PHE A 68 11.33 22.61 1.05
N SER A 69 12.53 23.13 1.33
CA SER A 69 12.92 24.48 0.94
C SER A 69 13.88 24.41 -0.25
N CYS A 70 13.50 24.99 -1.39
CA CYS A 70 14.41 25.19 -2.51
C CYS A 70 14.80 26.67 -2.58
N SER A 71 16.10 26.95 -2.56
CA SER A 71 16.66 28.27 -2.78
C SER A 71 17.43 28.24 -4.09
N ILE A 72 17.04 29.06 -5.05
CA ILE A 72 17.87 29.35 -6.23
C ILE A 72 18.90 30.39 -5.79
N LYS A 73 20.19 30.05 -5.89
CA LYS A 73 21.29 31.02 -5.76
C LYS A 73 21.60 31.64 -7.11
#